data_AF-A3U4A6-F1
#
_entry.id   AF-A3U4A6-F1
#
_cell.length_a   1.000
_cell.length_b   1.000
_cell.length_c   1.000
_cell.angle_alpha   90.00
_cell.angle_beta   90.00
_cell.angle_gamma   90.00
#
_symmetry.space_group_name_H-M   'P 1'
#
loop_
_entity.id
_entity.type
_entity.pdbx_description
1 polymer ?
#
loop_
_entity_poly.entity_id
_entity_poly.type
_entity_poly.pdbx_seq_one_letter_code
_entity_poly.pdbx_strand_id
1 'polypeptide(L)'
;MLVEPAGHLSFDPPVELDVTSLKDPFGVQPYAATEAEAGVDAEEKPPKKAPYNAKAGRTEEAIAADLFQDDSSSEEVKKTQKVIETFERNRKAVRDLKRLYKTCQVTGDDFVFSKVNGEPYLEVHHLVPLGEGGSDDPANLVVISAHIHRMLHYAVVEGIDLSKIADDKLDFTINGETFTITWRPEHAKVISDAGGAVATA
;
A
#
# COMPACT_ATOMS: atom_id res chain seq x y z
N MET A 1 40.89 8.70 17.97
CA MET A 1 40.14 9.98 18.02
C MET A 1 39.62 10.24 16.62
N LEU A 2 38.32 10.01 16.39
CA LEU A 2 37.65 10.47 15.16
C LEU A 2 37.16 11.88 15.46
N VAL A 3 37.68 12.87 14.75
CA VAL A 3 37.58 14.29 15.13
C VAL A 3 36.39 15.00 14.46
N GLU A 4 35.59 14.32 13.63
CA GLU A 4 34.44 14.96 12.98
C GLU A 4 33.15 14.14 13.12
N PRO A 5 32.01 14.78 13.44
CA PRO A 5 30.73 14.09 13.54
C PRO A 5 30.27 13.65 12.14
N ALA A 6 29.92 12.37 12.01
CA ALA A 6 29.28 11.84 10.81
C ALA A 6 28.00 12.65 10.51
N GLY A 7 27.91 13.23 9.30
CA GLY A 7 26.73 13.99 8.85
C GLY A 7 26.94 15.48 8.57
N HIS A 8 28.18 15.98 8.53
CA HIS A 8 28.45 17.36 8.09
C HIS A 8 28.29 17.48 6.56
N LEU A 9 27.42 18.40 6.13
CA LEU A 9 27.29 18.82 4.73
C LEU A 9 28.15 20.07 4.53
N SER A 10 29.16 19.99 3.68
CA SER A 10 29.92 21.15 3.20
C SER A 10 29.36 21.62 1.85
N PHE A 11 29.18 22.92 1.71
CA PHE A 11 28.79 23.56 0.46
C PHE A 11 29.99 24.35 -0.06
N ASP A 12 30.28 24.23 -1.35
CA ASP A 12 31.28 25.05 -2.03
C ASP A 12 30.58 25.78 -3.20
N PRO A 13 30.41 27.12 -3.14
CA PRO A 13 30.87 28.02 -2.07
C PRO A 13 30.08 27.89 -0.74
N PRO A 14 30.64 28.35 0.39
CA PRO A 14 29.95 28.35 1.69
C PRO A 14 28.65 29.16 1.61
N VAL A 15 27.56 28.61 2.14
CA VAL A 15 26.27 29.31 2.20
C VAL A 15 26.32 30.33 3.35
N GLU A 16 26.28 31.61 3.02
CA GLU A 16 26.21 32.70 4.00
C GLU A 16 24.76 33.23 4.12
N LEU A 17 24.40 33.64 5.33
CA LEU A 17 23.09 34.20 5.65
C LEU A 17 23.11 35.73 5.52
N ASP A 18 22.39 36.26 4.54
CA ASP A 18 22.14 37.69 4.41
C ASP A 18 20.99 38.12 5.33
N VAL A 19 21.35 38.74 6.46
CA VAL A 19 20.40 39.27 7.46
C VAL A 19 19.74 40.59 7.07
N THR A 20 20.14 41.18 5.94
CA THR A 20 19.60 42.47 5.47
C THR A 20 18.42 42.32 4.50
N SER A 21 18.20 41.11 3.96
CA SER A 21 17.11 40.80 3.03
C SER A 21 16.29 39.60 3.52
N LEU A 22 15.04 39.84 3.92
CA LEU A 22 14.14 38.77 4.36
C LEU A 22 13.55 37.93 3.21
N LYS A 23 13.75 38.36 1.96
CA LYS A 23 13.12 37.74 0.78
C LYS A 23 13.94 36.61 0.18
N ASP A 24 15.27 36.63 0.34
CA ASP A 24 16.18 35.55 -0.06
C ASP A 24 17.45 35.60 0.82
N PRO A 25 17.35 35.12 2.07
CA PRO A 25 18.45 35.24 3.03
C PRO A 25 19.63 34.31 2.74
N PHE A 26 19.54 33.42 1.75
CA PHE A 26 20.60 32.48 1.40
C PHE A 26 21.18 32.73 0.00
N GLY A 27 20.63 33.68 -0.77
CA GLY A 27 21.13 34.08 -2.09
C GLY A 27 21.22 32.94 -3.09
N VAL A 28 20.47 31.87 -2.89
CA VAL A 28 20.58 30.66 -3.70
C VAL A 28 19.81 30.90 -4.98
N GLN A 29 20.50 30.91 -6.12
CA GLN A 29 19.83 30.93 -7.42
C GLN A 29 18.88 29.72 -7.47
N PRO A 30 17.56 29.93 -7.72
CA PRO A 30 16.68 28.80 -7.94
C PRO A 30 17.27 27.99 -9.10
N TYR A 31 17.40 26.68 -8.90
CA TYR A 31 17.84 25.79 -9.96
C TYR A 31 16.88 25.99 -11.15
N ALA A 32 17.34 26.69 -12.19
CA ALA A 32 16.60 26.83 -13.40
C ALA A 32 16.47 25.42 -13.97
N ALA A 33 15.24 24.90 -14.00
CA ALA A 33 14.95 23.69 -14.73
C ALA A 33 15.40 23.96 -16.17
N THR A 34 16.52 23.36 -16.56
CA THR A 34 16.87 23.26 -17.97
C THR A 34 15.70 22.52 -18.61
N GLU A 35 14.96 23.22 -19.48
CA GLU A 35 13.98 22.56 -20.32
C GLU A 35 14.70 21.39 -20.98
N ALA A 36 14.23 20.18 -20.66
CA ALA A 36 14.75 18.98 -21.28
C ALA A 36 14.46 19.12 -22.77
N GLU A 37 15.52 19.23 -23.56
CA GLU A 37 15.51 19.17 -25.02
C GLU A 37 14.53 18.08 -25.46
N ALA A 38 13.56 18.48 -26.28
CA ALA A 38 12.56 17.61 -26.83
C ALA A 38 13.24 16.54 -27.71
N GLY A 39 13.21 15.30 -27.24
CA GLY A 39 13.71 14.15 -28.00
C GLY A 39 14.20 13.00 -27.12
N VAL A 40 13.37 12.51 -26.21
CA VAL A 40 13.52 11.15 -25.70
C VAL A 40 12.54 10.30 -26.48
N ASP A 41 13.06 9.63 -27.50
CA ASP A 41 12.41 8.51 -28.16
C ASP A 41 11.72 7.63 -27.11
N ALA A 42 10.49 7.22 -27.40
CA ALA A 42 9.63 6.41 -26.54
C ALA A 42 10.45 5.31 -25.85
N GLU A 43 10.86 5.59 -24.61
CA GLU A 43 11.69 4.70 -23.83
C GLU A 43 10.88 3.42 -23.62
N GLU A 44 11.43 2.33 -24.16
CA GLU A 44 10.86 1.01 -24.13
C GLU A 44 10.46 0.69 -22.69
N LYS A 45 9.16 0.41 -22.47
CA LYS A 45 8.64 0.05 -21.14
C LYS A 45 9.61 -0.95 -20.51
N PRO A 46 10.07 -0.73 -19.26
CA PRO A 46 11.00 -1.64 -18.62
C PRO A 46 10.44 -3.06 -18.74
N PRO A 47 11.26 -4.06 -19.14
CA PRO A 47 10.77 -5.39 -19.39
C PRO A 47 9.99 -5.84 -18.16
N LYS A 48 8.70 -6.18 -18.34
CA LYS A 48 7.87 -6.72 -17.27
C LYS A 48 8.69 -7.83 -16.62
N LYS A 49 9.02 -7.69 -15.33
CA LYS A 49 9.69 -8.76 -14.59
C LYS A 49 8.90 -10.03 -14.88
N ALA A 50 9.60 -11.07 -15.35
CA ALA A 50 8.96 -12.32 -15.67
C ALA A 50 8.10 -12.74 -14.48
N PRO A 51 6.88 -13.28 -14.70
CA PRO A 51 6.02 -13.69 -13.60
C PRO A 51 6.82 -14.58 -12.65
N TYR A 52 6.48 -14.57 -11.35
CA TYR A 52 7.18 -15.40 -10.36
C TYR A 52 7.35 -16.86 -10.81
N ASN A 53 6.40 -17.37 -11.60
CA ASN A 53 6.39 -18.71 -12.17
C ASN A 53 7.21 -18.91 -13.47
N ALA A 54 7.87 -17.90 -14.03
CA ALA A 54 8.47 -17.96 -15.36
C ALA A 54 9.47 -19.12 -15.61
N LYS A 55 9.96 -19.77 -14.55
CA LYS A 55 10.72 -21.04 -14.59
C LYS A 55 10.00 -22.19 -13.86
N ALA A 56 8.69 -22.35 -14.08
CA ALA A 56 7.92 -23.44 -13.50
C ALA A 56 8.41 -24.80 -14.04
N GLY A 57 8.63 -25.77 -13.15
CA GLY A 57 9.06 -27.14 -13.50
C GLY A 57 10.53 -27.49 -13.20
N ARG A 58 11.29 -26.60 -12.53
CA ARG A 58 12.59 -26.96 -11.95
C ARG A 58 12.40 -27.84 -10.71
N THR A 59 13.28 -28.82 -10.50
CA THR A 59 13.31 -29.60 -9.25
C THR A 59 13.86 -28.75 -8.11
N GLU A 60 13.56 -29.13 -6.86
CA GLU A 60 14.07 -28.44 -5.67
C GLU A 60 15.60 -28.33 -5.69
N GLU A 61 16.27 -29.42 -6.10
CA GLU A 61 17.73 -29.48 -6.18
C GLU A 61 18.30 -28.51 -7.23
N ALA A 62 17.61 -28.37 -8.37
CA ALA A 62 18.02 -27.44 -9.42
C ALA A 62 17.82 -25.98 -9.01
N ILE A 63 16.79 -25.68 -8.20
CA ILE A 63 16.55 -24.34 -7.64
C ILE A 63 17.61 -24.02 -6.58
N ALA A 64 17.89 -24.96 -5.69
CA ALA A 64 18.88 -24.80 -4.63
C ALA A 64 20.29 -24.62 -5.20
N ALA A 65 20.67 -25.39 -6.23
CA ALA A 65 21.94 -25.22 -6.92
C ALA A 65 22.06 -23.81 -7.54
N ASP A 66 21.06 -23.36 -8.31
CA ASP A 66 21.03 -22.02 -8.92
C ASP A 66 21.11 -20.89 -7.87
N LEU A 67 20.46 -21.06 -6.71
CA LEU A 67 20.40 -20.03 -5.67
C LEU A 67 21.65 -19.98 -4.79
N PHE A 68 22.25 -21.13 -4.44
CA PHE A 68 23.30 -21.23 -3.42
C PHE A 68 24.70 -21.48 -3.99
N GLN A 69 24.85 -21.72 -5.29
CA GLN A 69 26.14 -22.03 -5.92
C GLN A 69 26.88 -20.77 -6.41
N ASP A 70 26.19 -19.63 -6.56
CA ASP A 70 26.71 -18.34 -7.05
C ASP A 70 26.64 -17.23 -5.97
N ASP A 71 27.07 -17.52 -4.73
CA ASP A 71 27.13 -16.54 -3.62
C ASP A 71 28.32 -15.55 -3.76
N SER A 72 28.54 -15.06 -4.98
CA SER A 72 29.43 -13.95 -5.30
C SER A 72 28.57 -12.77 -5.74
N SER A 73 27.84 -12.18 -4.81
CA SER A 73 27.28 -10.83 -4.99
C SER A 73 28.41 -9.79 -4.91
N SER A 74 29.32 -9.82 -5.88
CA SER A 74 30.35 -8.79 -6.06
C SER A 74 29.90 -7.62 -6.93
N GLU A 75 28.62 -7.57 -7.33
CA GLU A 75 28.07 -6.39 -7.99
C GLU A 75 27.56 -5.38 -6.97
N GLU A 76 28.19 -4.20 -6.95
CA GLU A 76 27.75 -3.03 -6.19
C GLU A 76 26.23 -2.84 -6.32
N VAL A 77 25.54 -2.71 -5.18
CA VAL A 77 24.09 -2.53 -5.12
C VAL A 77 23.67 -1.31 -5.95
N LYS A 78 23.08 -1.55 -7.11
CA LYS A 78 22.58 -0.49 -8.00
C LYS A 78 21.42 0.24 -7.32
N LYS A 79 21.61 1.53 -7.05
CA LYS A 79 20.53 2.40 -6.56
C LYS A 79 19.55 2.66 -7.71
N THR A 80 18.26 2.48 -7.43
CA THR A 80 17.17 2.80 -8.36
C THR A 80 16.27 3.85 -7.71
N GLN A 81 15.84 4.86 -8.47
CA GLN A 81 14.84 5.83 -8.04
C GLN A 81 13.52 5.57 -8.76
N LYS A 82 12.40 5.73 -8.06
CA LYS A 82 11.05 5.58 -8.61
C LYS A 82 10.17 6.72 -8.10
N VAL A 83 9.53 7.43 -9.01
CA VAL A 83 8.45 8.38 -8.70
C VAL A 83 7.13 7.60 -8.67
N ILE A 84 6.34 7.79 -7.62
CA ILE A 84 5.06 7.09 -7.41
C ILE A 84 3.99 8.13 -7.12
N GLU A 85 2.93 8.12 -7.90
CA GLU A 85 1.72 8.87 -7.61
C GLU A 85 0.81 8.05 -6.68
N THR A 86 0.33 8.69 -5.62
CA THR A 86 -0.53 8.06 -4.62
C THR A 86 -1.70 8.96 -4.27
N PHE A 87 -2.83 8.35 -3.92
CA PHE A 87 -3.98 9.07 -3.40
C PHE A 87 -3.76 9.41 -1.93
N GLU A 88 -4.10 10.64 -1.54
CA GLU A 88 -4.25 10.99 -0.14
C GLU A 88 -5.44 10.22 0.45
N ARG A 89 -5.20 9.47 1.52
CA ARG A 89 -6.21 8.61 2.16
C ARG A 89 -6.77 9.27 3.41
N ASN A 90 -8.02 8.96 3.72
CA ASN A 90 -8.74 9.41 4.90
C ASN A 90 -8.20 8.71 6.17
N ARG A 91 -7.11 9.26 6.70
CA ARG A 91 -6.43 8.73 7.89
C ARG A 91 -7.33 8.69 9.13
N LYS A 92 -8.34 9.56 9.19
CA LYS A 92 -9.31 9.59 10.30
C LYS A 92 -10.21 8.36 10.22
N ALA A 93 -10.87 8.12 9.08
CA ALA A 93 -11.73 6.97 8.88
C ALA A 93 -11.00 5.65 9.14
N VAL A 94 -9.78 5.50 8.59
CA VAL A 94 -8.93 4.31 8.81
C VAL A 94 -8.65 4.08 10.30
N ARG A 95 -8.30 5.14 11.05
CA ARG A 95 -7.99 5.03 12.48
C ARG A 95 -9.23 4.64 13.29
N ASP A 96 -10.35 5.28 13.01
CA ASP A 96 -11.59 5.09 13.76
C ASP A 96 -12.17 3.69 13.50
N LEU A 97 -12.11 3.20 12.25
CA LEU A 97 -12.52 1.83 11.90
C LEU A 97 -11.68 0.77 12.63
N LYS A 98 -10.35 0.92 12.68
CA LYS A 98 -9.49 -0.01 13.43
C LYS A 98 -9.84 -0.06 14.92
N ARG A 99 -10.19 1.10 15.51
CA ARG A 99 -10.63 1.18 16.91
C ARG A 99 -12.00 0.52 17.14
N LEU A 100 -12.89 0.59 16.16
CA LEU A 100 -14.23 0.03 16.21
C LEU A 100 -14.24 -1.49 16.14
N TYR A 101 -13.50 -2.09 15.20
CA TYR A 101 -13.60 -3.54 14.96
C TYR A 101 -12.69 -4.36 15.86
N LYS A 102 -11.44 -3.94 16.11
CA LYS A 102 -10.42 -4.68 16.89
C LYS A 102 -10.16 -6.15 16.47
N THR A 103 -10.95 -6.69 15.56
CA THR A 103 -10.84 -8.03 14.95
C THR A 103 -11.03 -7.90 13.44
N CYS A 104 -10.70 -8.96 12.70
CA CYS A 104 -10.98 -9.04 11.27
C CYS A 104 -12.49 -9.19 11.04
N GLN A 105 -13.05 -8.41 10.11
CA GLN A 105 -14.48 -8.51 9.75
C GLN A 105 -14.85 -9.78 8.98
N VAL A 106 -13.84 -10.53 8.50
CA VAL A 106 -14.03 -11.77 7.71
C VAL A 106 -13.72 -13.01 8.54
N THR A 107 -12.60 -12.99 9.27
CA THR A 107 -12.07 -14.19 9.97
C THR A 107 -12.05 -14.04 11.49
N GLY A 108 -12.58 -12.94 12.04
CA GLY A 108 -12.55 -12.69 13.48
C GLY A 108 -11.12 -12.53 14.01
N ASP A 109 -10.72 -13.41 14.92
CA ASP A 109 -9.39 -13.40 15.55
C ASP A 109 -8.36 -14.23 14.77
N ASP A 110 -8.77 -14.98 13.75
CA ASP A 110 -7.86 -15.80 12.97
C ASP A 110 -6.94 -14.93 12.11
N PHE A 111 -5.66 -15.31 12.08
CA PHE A 111 -4.58 -14.62 11.38
C PHE A 111 -4.32 -13.18 11.89
N VAL A 112 -4.80 -12.86 13.10
CA VAL A 112 -4.50 -11.61 13.80
C VAL A 112 -3.43 -11.86 14.85
N PHE A 113 -2.44 -10.97 14.94
CA PHE A 113 -1.41 -11.00 15.98
C PHE A 113 -1.31 -9.66 16.69
N SER A 114 -0.81 -9.66 17.93
CA SER A 114 -0.61 -8.45 18.71
C SER A 114 0.68 -7.75 18.32
N LYS A 115 0.60 -6.44 18.11
CA LYS A 115 1.78 -5.56 18.01
C LYS A 115 2.48 -5.46 19.37
N VAL A 116 3.69 -4.93 19.37
CA VAL A 116 4.47 -4.67 20.60
C VAL A 116 3.71 -3.82 21.63
N ASN A 117 2.83 -2.93 21.16
CA ASN A 117 1.97 -2.09 22.02
C ASN A 117 0.71 -2.79 22.55
N GLY A 118 0.54 -4.10 22.29
CA GLY A 118 -0.61 -4.90 22.71
C GLY A 118 -1.87 -4.75 21.84
N GLU A 119 -1.88 -3.86 20.85
CA GLU A 119 -3.02 -3.74 19.93
C GLU A 119 -2.95 -4.79 18.81
N PRO A 120 -4.11 -5.29 18.32
CA PRO A 120 -4.15 -6.22 17.20
C PRO A 120 -3.64 -5.55 15.90
N TYR A 121 -2.91 -6.31 15.09
CA TYR A 121 -2.49 -5.90 13.76
C TYR A 121 -3.60 -6.14 12.73
N LEU A 122 -4.18 -5.05 12.24
CA LEU A 122 -5.26 -5.04 11.25
C LEU A 122 -4.98 -4.00 10.18
N GLU A 123 -5.45 -4.27 8.97
CA GLU A 123 -5.35 -3.41 7.81
C GLU A 123 -6.75 -2.95 7.38
N VAL A 124 -6.83 -1.78 6.78
CA VAL A 124 -8.08 -1.26 6.20
C VAL A 124 -7.93 -1.33 4.69
N HIS A 125 -8.91 -1.93 4.05
CA HIS A 125 -8.94 -2.16 2.61
C HIS A 125 -10.18 -1.53 2.00
N HIS A 126 -10.04 -1.00 0.78
CA HIS A 126 -11.15 -0.50 -0.02
C HIS A 126 -11.75 -1.67 -0.79
N LEU A 127 -13.05 -1.95 -0.63
CA LEU A 127 -13.72 -3.05 -1.36
C LEU A 127 -13.73 -2.79 -2.87
N VAL A 128 -13.95 -1.54 -3.27
CA VAL A 128 -13.72 -1.03 -4.61
C VAL A 128 -12.44 -0.19 -4.58
N PRO A 129 -11.37 -0.56 -5.31
CA PRO A 129 -10.12 0.19 -5.31
C PRO A 129 -10.29 1.65 -5.77
N LEU A 130 -9.53 2.57 -5.16
CA LEU A 130 -9.56 4.01 -5.53
C LEU A 130 -9.20 4.24 -7.00
N GLY A 131 -8.27 3.45 -7.55
CA GLY A 131 -7.90 3.54 -8.97
C GLY A 131 -9.00 3.08 -9.95
N GLU A 132 -10.03 2.42 -9.44
CA GLU A 132 -11.20 1.95 -10.20
C GLU A 132 -12.44 2.81 -9.93
N GLY A 133 -12.27 3.97 -9.26
CA GLY A 133 -13.36 4.88 -8.94
C GLY A 133 -14.05 4.61 -7.60
N GLY A 134 -13.47 3.76 -6.74
CA GLY A 134 -13.97 3.56 -5.38
C GLY A 134 -13.87 4.83 -4.53
N SER A 135 -14.82 5.03 -3.62
CA SER A 135 -14.80 6.16 -2.68
C SER A 135 -13.85 5.92 -1.50
N ASP A 136 -13.30 6.98 -0.92
CA ASP A 136 -12.47 6.93 0.29
C ASP A 136 -13.30 7.19 1.56
N ASP A 137 -14.51 6.62 1.58
CA ASP A 137 -15.50 6.76 2.65
C ASP A 137 -15.67 5.45 3.42
N PRO A 138 -16.11 5.50 4.70
CA PRO A 138 -16.31 4.30 5.51
C PRO A 138 -17.21 3.24 4.86
N ALA A 139 -18.12 3.64 3.96
CA ALA A 139 -18.99 2.71 3.24
C ALA A 139 -18.22 1.73 2.32
N ASN A 140 -17.06 2.14 1.81
CA ASN A 140 -16.21 1.33 0.94
C ASN A 140 -15.02 0.70 1.69
N LEU A 141 -14.91 0.91 3.01
CA LEU A 141 -13.78 0.46 3.82
C LEU A 141 -14.13 -0.76 4.67
N VAL A 142 -13.23 -1.74 4.68
CA VAL A 142 -13.33 -2.94 5.53
C VAL A 142 -12.05 -3.14 6.34
N VAL A 143 -12.20 -3.57 7.60
CA VAL A 143 -11.09 -3.93 8.50
C VAL A 143 -10.81 -5.43 8.41
N ILE A 144 -9.60 -5.78 8.01
CA ILE A 144 -9.21 -7.17 7.74
C ILE A 144 -7.81 -7.51 8.27
N SER A 145 -7.51 -8.80 8.38
CA SER A 145 -6.17 -9.29 8.68
C SER A 145 -5.24 -9.14 7.47
N ALA A 146 -3.92 -9.16 7.71
CA ALA A 146 -2.92 -9.10 6.64
C ALA A 146 -3.05 -10.26 5.64
N HIS A 147 -3.52 -11.42 6.11
CA HIS A 147 -3.72 -12.60 5.27
C HIS A 147 -4.86 -12.37 4.26
N ILE A 148 -6.05 -12.02 4.77
CA ILE A 148 -7.22 -11.71 3.93
C ILE A 148 -6.94 -10.53 3.00
N HIS A 149 -6.20 -9.52 3.47
CA HIS A 149 -5.83 -8.38 2.63
C HIS A 149 -5.01 -8.80 1.40
N ARG A 150 -4.07 -9.73 1.57
CA ARG A 150 -3.28 -10.26 0.46
C ARG A 150 -4.10 -11.19 -0.43
N MET A 151 -5.00 -11.97 0.14
CA MET A 151 -5.95 -12.78 -0.64
C MET A 151 -6.81 -11.88 -1.55
N LEU A 152 -7.35 -10.78 -1.04
CA LEU A 152 -8.14 -9.85 -1.85
C LEU A 152 -7.37 -9.22 -3.01
N HIS A 153 -6.05 -9.06 -2.88
CA HIS A 153 -5.20 -8.51 -3.93
C HIS A 153 -4.70 -9.53 -4.97
N TYR A 154 -4.54 -10.79 -4.59
CA TYR A 154 -3.79 -11.78 -5.40
C TYR A 154 -4.56 -13.06 -5.72
N ALA A 155 -5.62 -13.37 -4.99
CA ALA A 155 -6.47 -14.52 -5.24
C ALA A 155 -7.59 -14.17 -6.22
N VAL A 156 -8.31 -15.19 -6.70
CA VAL A 156 -9.52 -15.00 -7.50
C VAL A 156 -10.65 -14.62 -6.55
N VAL A 157 -11.15 -13.40 -6.66
CA VAL A 157 -12.21 -12.86 -5.81
C VAL A 157 -13.47 -12.63 -6.64
N GLU A 158 -14.60 -13.15 -6.18
CA GLU A 158 -15.89 -13.00 -6.84
C GLU A 158 -16.98 -12.67 -5.79
N GLY A 159 -18.04 -11.98 -6.21
CA GLY A 159 -19.22 -11.77 -5.36
C GLY A 159 -19.20 -10.54 -4.44
N ILE A 160 -18.17 -9.68 -4.50
CA ILE A 160 -18.17 -8.41 -3.75
C ILE A 160 -19.12 -7.43 -4.44
N ASP A 161 -20.34 -7.32 -3.91
CA ASP A 161 -21.37 -6.38 -4.36
C ASP A 161 -22.05 -5.72 -3.16
N LEU A 162 -21.84 -4.42 -2.99
CA LEU A 162 -22.39 -3.64 -1.87
C LEU A 162 -23.93 -3.59 -1.88
N SER A 163 -24.57 -3.91 -3.00
CA SER A 163 -26.03 -3.93 -3.13
C SER A 163 -26.65 -5.20 -2.54
N LYS A 164 -25.85 -6.23 -2.23
CA LYS A 164 -26.29 -7.53 -1.73
C LYS A 164 -26.09 -7.69 -0.23
N ILE A 165 -25.84 -6.59 0.47
CA ILE A 165 -25.66 -6.61 1.93
C ILE A 165 -27.01 -6.89 2.57
N ALA A 166 -27.09 -7.99 3.31
CA ALA A 166 -28.26 -8.40 4.07
C ALA A 166 -27.83 -8.74 5.50
N ASP A 167 -28.63 -8.34 6.50
CA ASP A 167 -28.35 -8.59 7.92
C ASP A 167 -26.93 -8.20 8.37
N ASP A 168 -26.47 -7.02 7.94
CA ASP A 168 -25.11 -6.51 8.19
C ASP A 168 -23.99 -7.44 7.70
N LYS A 169 -24.26 -8.27 6.70
CA LYS A 169 -23.33 -9.26 6.15
C LYS A 169 -23.27 -9.23 4.63
N LEU A 170 -22.12 -9.62 4.09
CA LEU A 170 -21.89 -9.81 2.66
C LEU A 170 -21.08 -11.07 2.43
N ASP A 171 -21.67 -11.99 1.71
CA ASP A 171 -20.98 -13.21 1.28
C ASP A 171 -20.23 -12.95 -0.02
N PHE A 172 -19.01 -13.45 -0.10
CA PHE A 172 -18.15 -13.38 -1.27
C PHE A 172 -17.27 -14.63 -1.31
N THR A 173 -16.59 -14.86 -2.43
CA THR A 173 -15.75 -16.04 -2.59
C THR A 173 -14.31 -15.68 -2.91
N ILE A 174 -13.38 -16.39 -2.30
CA ILE A 174 -11.96 -16.34 -2.62
C ILE A 174 -11.52 -17.74 -3.05
N ASN A 175 -11.00 -17.87 -4.29
CA ASN A 175 -10.62 -19.16 -4.87
C ASN A 175 -11.72 -20.24 -4.79
N GLY A 176 -12.99 -19.83 -4.86
CA GLY A 176 -14.16 -20.71 -4.76
C GLY A 176 -14.58 -21.09 -3.33
N GLU A 177 -13.83 -20.69 -2.30
CA GLU A 177 -14.23 -20.81 -0.89
C GLU A 177 -15.07 -19.59 -0.47
N THR A 178 -16.14 -19.82 0.29
CA THR A 178 -17.07 -18.76 0.71
C THR A 178 -16.60 -18.11 2.01
N PHE A 179 -16.56 -16.79 2.00
CA PHE A 179 -16.24 -15.94 3.13
C PHE A 179 -17.36 -14.91 3.33
N THR A 180 -17.56 -14.48 4.58
CA THR A 180 -18.59 -13.50 4.92
C THR A 180 -17.94 -12.31 5.60
N ILE A 181 -18.14 -11.11 5.04
CA ILE A 181 -17.84 -9.86 5.74
C ILE A 181 -18.99 -9.59 6.69
N THR A 182 -18.69 -9.33 7.97
CA THR A 182 -19.68 -8.91 8.96
C THR A 182 -19.39 -7.48 9.41
N TRP A 183 -20.40 -6.62 9.30
CA TRP A 183 -20.35 -5.25 9.83
C TRP A 183 -21.03 -5.16 11.19
N ARG A 184 -20.60 -4.17 11.98
CA ARG A 184 -21.33 -3.76 13.17
C ARG A 184 -22.53 -2.90 12.72
N PRO A 185 -23.66 -2.93 13.45
CA PRO A 185 -24.89 -2.25 13.03
C PRO A 185 -24.71 -0.75 12.71
N GLU A 186 -23.92 -0.03 13.50
CA GLU A 186 -23.66 1.41 13.29
C GLU A 186 -22.85 1.69 12.02
N HIS A 187 -21.97 0.77 11.61
CA HIS A 187 -21.22 0.91 10.36
C HIS A 187 -22.05 0.43 9.17
N ALA A 188 -22.86 -0.61 9.34
CA ALA A 188 -23.78 -1.08 8.30
C ALA A 188 -24.78 0.01 7.88
N LYS A 189 -25.31 0.79 8.84
CA LYS A 189 -26.15 1.98 8.55
C LYS A 189 -25.47 2.96 7.58
N VAL A 190 -24.18 3.24 7.75
CA VAL A 190 -23.43 4.15 6.87
C VAL A 190 -23.36 3.59 5.44
N ILE A 191 -23.28 2.27 5.30
CA ILE A 191 -23.30 1.62 3.99
C ILE A 191 -24.70 1.71 3.38
N SER A 192 -25.75 1.52 4.19
CA SER A 192 -27.14 1.72 3.77
C SER A 192 -27.39 3.13 3.23
N ASP A 193 -26.97 4.13 4.01
CA ASP A 193 -27.19 5.55 3.71
C ASP A 193 -26.42 6.00 2.45
N ALA A 194 -25.30 5.34 2.13
CA ALA A 194 -24.50 5.58 0.94
C ALA A 194 -25.08 4.93 -0.34
N GLY A 195 -26.21 4.24 -0.26
CA GLY A 195 -26.88 3.59 -1.40
C GLY A 195 -26.65 2.09 -1.51
N GLY A 196 -26.04 1.45 -0.51
CA GLY A 196 -26.07 -0.02 -0.38
C GLY A 196 -27.46 -0.45 0.06
N ALA A 197 -28.23 -1.09 -0.81
CA ALA A 197 -29.57 -1.55 -0.43
C ALA A 197 -29.45 -2.63 0.67
N VAL A 198 -29.76 -2.28 1.92
CA VAL A 198 -30.05 -3.29 2.94
C VAL A 198 -31.46 -3.78 2.66
N ALA A 199 -31.55 -4.92 1.98
CA ALA A 199 -32.81 -5.61 1.80
C ALA A 199 -33.34 -5.97 3.19
N THR A 200 -34.37 -5.27 3.64
CA THR A 200 -35.11 -5.56 4.86
C THR A 200 -36.28 -6.47 4.49
N ALA A 201 -36.23 -7.73 4.94
CA ALA A 201 -37.33 -8.53 5.51
C ALA A 201 -37.01 -10.03 5.45
#